data_AF-A0A3D5ADD9-F1
#
_entry.id   AF-A0A3D5ADD9-F1
#
_cell.length_a   1.000
_cell.length_b   1.000
_cell.length_c   1.000
_cell.angle_alpha   90.00
_cell.angle_beta   90.00
_cell.angle_gamma   90.00
#
_symmetry.space_group_name_H-M   'P 1'
#
loop_
_entity.id
_entity.type
_entity.pdbx_description
1 polymer ?
#
loop_
_entity_poly.entity_id
_entity_poly.type
_entity_poly.pdbx_seq_one_letter_code
_entity_poly.pdbx_strand_id
1 'polypeptide(L)'
;MYSIQITSILFFLSFIFSSSSYAQSQDQALDDGVIRILAIGNSFSEDAIENNLYELANARGKKIVIGNLYIGGAPLDLHVKNAIGDSSAYSYRKINESGEKKVLEKIKISTALTDEPWDYISFQQASPLSGKYDTYAKDLPLLYAYVTQHVKYPDTKYILHQTWAYQHDSDHSGFSLYGRDQTAMYHAIVSTSEKVYSWGNFSILVPVGTAIQNARTSYIGDHFTRDGYHLNLNYGRFIAACVWYESLFHENVQTNAYVPLSISYVESKIAKEAAHLAVKSPYRVTTLSRYSIWSY
;
A
#
# COMPACT_ATOMS: atom_id res chain seq x y z
N MET A 1 52.81 65.24 -50.37
CA MET A 1 51.46 64.65 -50.47
C MET A 1 51.40 63.47 -49.53
N TYR A 2 50.44 63.51 -48.62
CA TYR A 2 50.35 62.67 -47.43
C TYR A 2 49.86 61.25 -47.74
N SER A 3 50.47 60.29 -47.06
CA SER A 3 49.99 58.94 -46.77
C SER A 3 48.70 58.99 -45.94
N ILE A 4 47.84 57.97 -46.06
CA ILE A 4 47.28 57.19 -44.94
C ILE A 4 46.50 56.00 -45.55
N GLN A 5 46.97 54.79 -45.25
CA GLN A 5 46.20 53.55 -45.42
C GLN A 5 45.17 53.44 -44.28
N ILE A 6 43.91 53.18 -44.62
CA ILE A 6 42.87 52.85 -43.63
C ILE A 6 42.64 51.34 -43.68
N THR A 7 43.17 50.64 -42.69
CA THR A 7 42.86 49.26 -42.36
C THR A 7 41.51 49.22 -41.65
N SER A 8 40.53 48.52 -42.23
CA SER A 8 39.24 48.26 -41.57
C SER A 8 39.32 46.92 -40.82
N ILE A 9 39.25 46.97 -39.49
CA ILE A 9 39.18 45.80 -38.61
C ILE A 9 37.70 45.44 -38.41
N LEU A 10 37.28 44.28 -38.90
CA LEU A 10 35.98 43.68 -38.57
C LEU A 10 36.10 42.88 -37.27
N PHE A 11 35.46 43.34 -36.20
CA PHE A 11 35.24 42.57 -34.98
C PHE A 11 33.98 41.70 -35.15
N PHE A 12 34.16 40.38 -35.26
CA PHE A 12 33.09 39.41 -35.09
C PHE A 12 32.96 39.09 -33.59
N LEU A 13 31.92 39.62 -32.93
CA LEU A 13 31.52 39.17 -31.60
C LEU A 13 30.64 37.92 -31.74
N SER A 14 31.21 36.75 -31.48
CA SER A 14 30.47 35.50 -31.30
C SER A 14 29.91 35.45 -29.87
N PHE A 15 28.60 35.67 -29.72
CA PHE A 15 27.88 35.37 -28.48
C PHE A 15 27.70 33.85 -28.37
N ILE A 16 28.44 33.22 -27.46
CA ILE A 16 28.21 31.84 -27.05
C ILE A 16 27.09 31.86 -26.01
N PHE A 17 25.88 31.49 -26.43
CA PHE A 17 24.83 31.12 -25.49
C PHE A 17 25.16 29.74 -24.93
N SER A 18 25.75 29.71 -23.74
CA SER A 18 25.84 28.49 -22.94
C SER A 18 24.43 28.20 -22.41
N SER A 19 23.65 27.43 -23.15
CA SER A 19 22.48 26.78 -22.59
C SER A 19 22.98 25.76 -21.57
N SER A 20 22.85 26.08 -20.28
CA SER A 20 22.98 25.11 -19.21
C SER A 20 21.85 24.09 -19.37
N SER A 21 22.10 23.02 -20.12
CA SER A 21 21.28 21.82 -20.07
C SER A 21 21.46 21.22 -18.68
N TYR A 22 20.60 21.60 -17.75
CA TYR A 22 20.30 20.77 -16.60
C TYR A 22 19.68 19.49 -17.16
N ALA A 23 20.52 18.52 -17.52
CA ALA A 23 20.10 17.14 -17.65
C ALA A 23 19.75 16.68 -16.24
N GLN A 24 18.51 16.92 -15.82
CA GLN A 24 17.93 16.23 -14.69
C GLN A 24 17.84 14.78 -15.13
N SER A 25 18.82 13.95 -14.73
CA SER A 25 18.72 12.51 -14.90
C SER A 25 17.49 12.08 -14.12
N GLN A 26 16.39 11.83 -14.82
CA GLN A 26 15.29 11.08 -14.25
C GLN A 26 15.86 9.70 -13.94
N ASP A 27 16.00 9.39 -12.65
CA ASP A 27 16.30 8.05 -12.20
C ASP A 27 15.09 7.20 -12.61
N GLN A 28 15.25 6.37 -13.65
CA GLN A 28 14.22 5.38 -13.98
C GLN A 28 14.14 4.36 -12.85
N ALA A 29 12.97 3.74 -12.68
CA ALA A 29 12.87 2.57 -11.81
C ALA A 29 13.92 1.53 -12.26
N LEU A 30 14.61 0.92 -11.30
CA LEU A 30 15.65 -0.06 -11.62
C LEU A 30 14.98 -1.31 -12.20
N ASP A 31 15.29 -1.66 -13.45
CA ASP A 31 14.88 -2.93 -14.06
C ASP A 31 15.78 -4.08 -13.56
N ASP A 32 15.88 -4.22 -12.23
CA ASP A 32 16.71 -5.21 -11.54
C ASP A 32 15.91 -6.41 -11.02
N GLY A 33 14.61 -6.46 -11.36
CA GLY A 33 13.69 -7.53 -10.99
C GLY A 33 13.26 -7.51 -9.52
N VAL A 34 13.52 -6.43 -8.78
CA VAL A 34 13.08 -6.24 -7.39
C VAL A 34 11.82 -5.39 -7.38
N ILE A 35 10.74 -5.89 -6.76
CA ILE A 35 9.56 -5.06 -6.49
C ILE A 35 9.78 -4.26 -5.22
N ARG A 36 9.57 -2.95 -5.25
CA ARG A 36 9.73 -2.05 -4.10
C ARG A 36 8.39 -1.42 -3.76
N ILE A 37 7.90 -1.67 -2.56
CA ILE A 37 6.64 -1.11 -2.08
C ILE A 37 6.82 -0.21 -0.87
N LEU A 38 6.15 0.93 -0.85
CA LEU A 38 6.02 1.79 0.33
C LEU A 38 4.55 1.94 0.70
N ALA A 39 4.18 1.59 1.93
CA ALA A 39 2.88 1.94 2.49
C ALA A 39 2.96 3.22 3.31
N ILE A 40 2.05 4.16 3.03
CA ILE A 40 1.76 5.29 3.91
C ILE A 40 0.53 4.89 4.71
N GLY A 41 0.72 4.55 5.99
CA GLY A 41 -0.36 3.95 6.76
C GLY A 41 -0.14 3.94 8.27
N ASN A 42 -0.56 2.83 8.87
CA ASN A 42 -0.73 2.68 10.31
C ASN A 42 -0.67 1.19 10.71
N SER A 43 -1.28 0.81 11.82
CA SER A 43 -1.33 -0.58 12.27
C SER A 43 -1.99 -1.55 11.29
N PHE A 44 -2.85 -1.07 10.38
CA PHE A 44 -3.46 -1.93 9.36
C PHE A 44 -2.50 -2.21 8.19
N SER A 45 -1.59 -1.30 7.84
CA SER A 45 -0.52 -1.63 6.89
C SER A 45 0.50 -2.55 7.56
N GLU A 46 0.82 -2.33 8.83
CA GLU A 46 1.68 -3.24 9.62
C GLU A 46 1.15 -4.68 9.61
N ASP A 47 -0.14 -4.87 9.88
CA ASP A 47 -0.79 -6.18 9.84
C ASP A 47 -0.72 -6.85 8.44
N ALA A 48 -0.61 -6.07 7.37
CA ALA A 48 -0.70 -6.57 6.00
C ALA A 48 0.65 -6.86 5.33
N ILE A 49 1.66 -6.01 5.54
CA ILE A 49 2.91 -6.06 4.75
C ILE A 49 4.17 -6.33 5.57
N GLU A 50 4.16 -6.13 6.88
CA GLU A 50 5.37 -6.30 7.70
C GLU A 50 5.66 -7.75 8.09
N ASN A 51 4.79 -8.70 7.70
CA ASN A 51 4.88 -10.11 8.04
C ASN A 51 4.41 -10.96 6.85
N ASN A 52 5.02 -12.12 6.63
CA ASN A 52 4.66 -13.13 5.61
C ASN A 52 4.81 -12.71 4.14
N LEU A 53 4.68 -11.42 3.80
CA LEU A 53 4.72 -10.94 2.41
C LEU A 53 6.10 -11.16 1.77
N TYR A 54 7.17 -10.87 2.51
CA TYR A 54 8.54 -11.15 2.08
C TYR A 54 8.75 -12.65 1.84
N GLU A 55 8.31 -13.50 2.76
CA GLU A 55 8.47 -14.95 2.66
C GLU A 55 7.65 -15.54 1.51
N LEU A 56 6.44 -15.04 1.26
CA LEU A 56 5.62 -15.41 0.10
C LEU A 56 6.33 -15.08 -1.21
N ALA A 57 6.92 -13.88 -1.33
CA ALA A 57 7.70 -13.49 -2.50
C ALA A 57 8.95 -14.39 -2.67
N ASN A 58 9.72 -14.56 -1.60
CA ASN A 58 10.96 -15.35 -1.61
C ASN A 58 10.73 -16.82 -1.96
N ALA A 59 9.63 -17.43 -1.49
CA ALA A 59 9.25 -18.81 -1.81
C ALA A 59 8.97 -19.05 -3.31
N ARG A 60 8.87 -17.97 -4.09
CA ARG A 60 8.66 -17.99 -5.55
C ARG A 60 9.83 -17.37 -6.31
N GLY A 61 10.97 -17.18 -5.63
CA GLY A 61 12.18 -16.59 -6.19
C GLY A 61 12.03 -15.11 -6.55
N LYS A 62 11.01 -14.42 -6.02
CA LYS A 62 10.79 -12.98 -6.24
C LYS A 62 11.54 -12.19 -5.18
N LYS A 63 12.17 -11.09 -5.61
CA LYS A 63 12.81 -10.14 -4.71
C LYS A 63 11.84 -9.00 -4.41
N ILE A 64 11.80 -8.59 -3.14
CA ILE A 64 10.93 -7.50 -2.70
C ILE A 64 11.62 -6.67 -1.61
N VAL A 65 11.42 -5.36 -1.66
CA VAL A 65 11.70 -4.41 -0.56
C VAL A 65 10.39 -3.83 -0.08
N ILE A 66 10.18 -3.82 1.22
CA ILE A 66 8.91 -3.41 1.84
C ILE A 66 9.18 -2.28 2.83
N GLY A 67 8.65 -1.09 2.57
CA GLY A 67 8.61 0.03 3.50
C GLY A 67 7.21 0.24 4.07
N ASN A 68 7.10 0.51 5.37
CA ASN A 68 5.90 0.99 6.01
C ASN A 68 6.20 2.29 6.77
N LEU A 69 5.61 3.40 6.33
CA LEU A 69 5.54 4.66 7.07
C LEU A 69 4.38 4.58 8.06
N TYR A 70 4.72 4.28 9.31
CA TYR A 70 3.75 3.98 10.36
C TYR A 70 3.53 5.18 11.29
N ILE A 71 2.25 5.50 11.52
CA ILE A 71 1.75 6.22 12.70
C ILE A 71 0.51 5.48 13.21
N GLY A 72 0.45 5.17 14.51
CA GLY A 72 -0.67 4.45 15.11
C GLY A 72 -2.00 5.16 14.88
N GLY A 73 -2.99 4.44 14.34
CA GLY A 73 -4.34 4.97 14.08
C GLY A 73 -4.42 6.11 13.05
N ALA A 74 -3.36 6.38 12.28
CA ALA A 74 -3.30 7.58 11.43
C ALA A 74 -4.37 7.59 10.33
N PRO A 75 -5.23 8.63 10.32
CA PRO A 75 -6.12 8.93 9.19
C PRO A 75 -5.42 9.71 8.07
N LEU A 76 -6.06 9.79 6.91
CA LEU A 76 -5.56 10.53 5.73
C LEU A 76 -5.28 12.01 6.04
N ASP A 77 -6.12 12.70 6.81
CA ASP A 77 -5.93 14.12 7.15
C ASP A 77 -4.66 14.35 7.99
N LEU A 78 -4.31 13.41 8.88
CA LEU A 78 -3.04 13.43 9.59
C LEU A 78 -1.84 13.25 8.63
N HIS A 79 -1.95 12.34 7.66
CA HIS A 79 -0.92 12.19 6.64
C HIS A 79 -0.75 13.47 5.81
N VAL A 80 -1.84 14.11 5.39
CA VAL A 80 -1.84 15.41 4.69
C VAL A 80 -1.17 16.48 5.55
N LYS A 81 -1.55 16.61 6.83
CA LYS A 81 -0.95 17.58 7.75
C LYS A 81 0.56 17.38 7.86
N ASN A 82 1.00 16.14 8.04
CA ASN A 82 2.43 15.82 8.16
C ASN A 82 3.18 16.02 6.84
N ALA A 83 2.54 15.79 5.69
CA ALA A 83 3.10 16.07 4.38
C ALA A 83 3.33 17.58 4.17
N ILE A 84 2.29 18.40 4.40
CA ILE A 84 2.37 19.86 4.28
C ILE A 84 3.40 20.44 5.25
N GLY A 85 3.41 19.95 6.49
CA GLY A 85 4.35 20.40 7.52
C GLY A 85 5.73 19.76 7.47
N ASP A 86 6.01 18.90 6.49
CA ASP A 86 7.24 18.10 6.36
C ASP A 86 7.71 17.51 7.71
N SER A 87 6.76 16.94 8.45
CA SER A 87 6.92 16.57 9.86
C SER A 87 7.64 15.23 10.03
N SER A 88 8.66 15.22 10.88
CA SER A 88 9.41 14.03 11.32
C SER A 88 8.61 13.18 12.32
N ALA A 89 7.49 12.61 11.87
CA ALA A 89 6.47 12.00 12.74
C ALA A 89 6.35 10.47 12.63
N TYR A 90 7.03 9.84 11.67
CA TYR A 90 6.80 8.44 11.33
C TYR A 90 7.84 7.51 11.94
N SER A 91 7.38 6.32 12.35
CA SER A 91 8.22 5.13 12.51
C SER A 91 8.33 4.49 11.13
N TYR A 92 9.46 4.64 10.46
CA TYR A 92 9.71 4.04 9.16
C TYR A 92 10.30 2.64 9.33
N ARG A 93 9.55 1.63 8.89
CA ARG A 93 9.86 0.22 9.10
C ARG A 93 10.12 -0.43 7.76
N LYS A 94 11.33 -0.93 7.54
CA LYS A 94 11.76 -1.42 6.23
C LYS A 94 12.26 -2.86 6.33
N ILE A 95 11.75 -3.72 5.46
CA ILE A 95 12.28 -5.07 5.20
C ILE A 95 13.08 -4.97 3.90
N ASN A 96 14.38 -5.22 3.97
CA ASN A 96 15.26 -5.19 2.80
C ASN A 96 15.17 -6.48 1.97
N GLU A 97 15.92 -6.54 0.87
CA GLU A 97 15.93 -7.72 -0.02
C GLU A 97 16.41 -9.02 0.64
N SER A 98 17.13 -8.95 1.77
CA SER A 98 17.54 -10.13 2.54
C SER A 98 16.54 -10.52 3.63
N GLY A 99 15.41 -9.80 3.74
CA GLY A 99 14.38 -10.05 4.74
C GLY A 99 14.67 -9.43 6.11
N GLU A 100 15.75 -8.66 6.25
CA GLU A 100 16.07 -7.98 7.50
C GLU A 100 15.16 -6.77 7.70
N LYS A 101 14.51 -6.72 8.86
CA LYS A 101 13.67 -5.61 9.27
C LYS A 101 14.46 -4.58 10.07
N LYS A 102 14.42 -3.31 9.65
CA LYS A 102 14.98 -2.17 10.37
C LYS A 102 13.89 -1.13 10.64
N VAL A 103 14.05 -0.40 11.76
CA VAL A 103 13.13 0.65 12.17
C VAL A 103 13.93 1.94 12.35
N LEU A 104 13.46 3.00 11.71
CA LEU A 104 14.00 4.36 11.81
C LEU A 104 12.88 5.27 12.30
N GLU A 105 13.08 5.91 13.45
CA GLU A 105 12.09 6.80 14.04
C GLU A 105 12.27 8.25 13.56
N LYS A 106 11.22 9.06 13.72
CA LYS A 106 11.21 10.49 13.37
C LYS A 106 11.51 10.75 11.89
N ILE A 107 11.02 9.87 11.03
CA ILE A 107 11.16 10.00 9.58
C ILE A 107 10.03 10.87 9.02
N LYS A 108 10.33 11.60 7.95
CA LYS A 108 9.38 12.42 7.17
C LYS A 108 8.88 11.62 5.98
N ILE A 109 7.71 11.96 5.44
CA ILE A 109 7.21 11.35 4.19
C ILE A 109 8.23 11.62 3.07
N SER A 110 8.66 12.87 2.90
CA SER A 110 9.64 13.29 1.88
C SER A 110 10.91 12.43 1.88
N THR A 111 11.48 12.14 3.06
CA THR A 111 12.66 11.28 3.21
C THR A 111 12.40 9.87 2.69
N ALA A 112 11.32 9.23 3.15
CA ALA A 112 10.99 7.87 2.75
C ALA A 112 10.62 7.75 1.27
N LEU A 113 10.00 8.77 0.66
CA LEU A 113 9.70 8.78 -0.78
C LEU A 113 10.95 8.73 -1.68
N THR A 114 12.10 9.13 -1.15
CA THR A 114 13.39 9.14 -1.86
C THR A 114 14.35 8.04 -1.43
N ASP A 115 13.94 7.17 -0.50
CA ASP A 115 14.77 6.11 0.08
C ASP A 115 15.01 4.95 -0.89
N GLU A 116 14.05 4.66 -1.78
CA GLU A 116 14.12 3.60 -2.78
C GLU A 116 13.46 4.07 -4.09
N PRO A 117 13.84 3.49 -5.25
CA PRO A 117 13.08 3.57 -6.49
C PRO A 117 11.76 2.81 -6.37
N TRP A 118 10.82 3.34 -5.60
CA TRP A 118 9.54 2.69 -5.32
C TRP A 118 8.77 2.38 -6.60
N ASP A 119 8.52 1.10 -6.88
CA ASP A 119 7.61 0.70 -7.95
C ASP A 119 6.16 1.00 -7.57
N TYR A 120 5.84 0.84 -6.28
CA TYR A 120 4.50 1.06 -5.76
C TYR A 120 4.47 1.85 -4.47
N ILE A 121 3.54 2.80 -4.38
CA ILE A 121 3.19 3.47 -3.13
C ILE A 121 1.70 3.24 -2.83
N SER A 122 1.41 2.77 -1.62
CA SER A 122 0.04 2.49 -1.19
C SER A 122 -0.52 3.52 -0.23
N PHE A 123 -1.84 3.69 -0.33
CA PHE A 123 -2.64 4.57 0.50
C PHE A 123 -3.80 3.80 1.13
N GLN A 124 -4.16 4.22 2.34
CA GLN A 124 -5.32 3.71 3.07
C GLN A 124 -5.87 4.79 4.00
N GLN A 125 -7.09 4.60 4.47
CA GLN A 125 -7.69 5.40 5.53
C GLN A 125 -7.60 4.66 6.88
N ALA A 126 -7.70 5.40 7.98
CA ALA A 126 -7.90 4.83 9.31
C ALA A 126 -9.21 4.02 9.35
N SER A 127 -9.20 2.91 10.09
CA SER A 127 -10.30 1.95 10.05
C SER A 127 -11.67 2.46 10.51
N PRO A 128 -11.82 3.45 11.43
CA PRO A 128 -13.14 4.05 11.68
C PRO A 128 -13.72 4.77 10.45
N LEU A 129 -12.86 5.30 9.58
CA LEU A 129 -13.22 6.15 8.44
C LEU A 129 -13.11 5.42 7.08
N SER A 130 -12.71 4.14 7.06
CA SER A 130 -12.45 3.40 5.81
C SER A 130 -13.70 3.19 4.93
N GLY A 131 -14.90 3.22 5.52
CA GLY A 131 -16.17 3.25 4.79
C GLY A 131 -16.79 4.64 4.64
N LYS A 132 -16.04 5.72 4.86
CA LYS A 132 -16.54 7.12 4.80
C LYS A 132 -15.93 7.85 3.61
N TYR A 133 -16.59 7.74 2.46
CA TYR A 133 -16.17 8.33 1.18
C TYR A 133 -15.70 9.78 1.26
N ASP A 134 -16.44 10.66 1.96
CA ASP A 134 -16.12 12.09 2.00
C ASP A 134 -14.73 12.37 2.62
N THR A 135 -14.25 11.50 3.50
CA THR A 135 -12.90 11.63 4.09
C THR A 135 -11.81 11.33 3.08
N TYR A 136 -12.05 10.42 2.14
CA TYR A 136 -11.15 10.16 1.03
C TYR A 136 -11.20 11.31 0.03
N ALA A 137 -12.40 11.72 -0.40
CA ALA A 137 -12.58 12.78 -1.39
C ALA A 137 -11.94 14.11 -0.94
N LYS A 138 -11.95 14.37 0.37
CA LYS A 138 -11.32 15.54 0.98
C LYS A 138 -9.79 15.45 1.02
N ASP A 139 -9.24 14.36 1.58
CA ASP A 139 -7.84 14.34 2.01
C ASP A 139 -6.91 13.58 1.05
N LEU A 140 -7.40 12.55 0.36
CA LEU A 140 -6.57 11.71 -0.52
C LEU A 140 -5.97 12.49 -1.70
N PRO A 141 -6.70 13.37 -2.42
CA PRO A 141 -6.10 14.13 -3.52
C PRO A 141 -4.92 15.01 -3.08
N LEU A 142 -4.98 15.57 -1.86
CA LEU A 142 -3.92 16.41 -1.31
C LEU A 142 -2.66 15.59 -1.00
N LEU A 143 -2.84 14.43 -0.36
CA LEU A 143 -1.74 13.53 -0.07
C LEU A 143 -1.12 12.97 -1.36
N TYR A 144 -1.97 12.61 -2.33
CA TYR A 144 -1.55 12.12 -3.63
C TYR A 144 -0.71 13.16 -4.39
N ALA A 145 -1.20 14.42 -4.45
CA ALA A 145 -0.46 15.52 -5.07
C ALA A 145 0.91 15.72 -4.40
N TYR A 146 0.97 15.69 -3.06
CA TYR A 146 2.25 15.77 -2.36
C TYR A 146 3.19 14.61 -2.72
N VAL A 147 2.71 13.37 -2.70
CA VAL A 147 3.53 12.18 -3.03
C VAL A 147 4.07 12.28 -4.45
N THR A 148 3.21 12.54 -5.43
CA THR A 148 3.62 12.63 -6.85
C THR A 148 4.67 13.72 -7.10
N GLN A 149 4.64 14.82 -6.35
CA GLN A 149 5.63 15.91 -6.46
C GLN A 149 7.00 15.56 -5.85
N HIS A 150 7.06 14.62 -4.91
CA HIS A 150 8.27 14.28 -4.16
C HIS A 150 8.89 12.94 -4.57
N VAL A 151 8.14 12.08 -5.26
CA VAL A 151 8.67 10.86 -5.86
C VAL A 151 9.60 11.23 -7.01
N LYS A 152 10.83 10.69 -6.99
CA LYS A 152 11.84 10.93 -8.04
C LYS A 152 11.66 10.03 -9.27
N TYR A 153 10.89 8.96 -9.14
CA TYR A 153 10.79 7.86 -10.09
C TYR A 153 9.46 7.97 -10.84
N PRO A 154 9.44 8.46 -12.09
CA PRO A 154 8.19 8.80 -12.78
C PRO A 154 7.28 7.60 -13.06
N ASP A 155 7.83 6.39 -13.05
CA ASP A 155 7.09 5.14 -13.31
C ASP A 155 6.42 4.55 -12.06
N THR A 156 6.59 5.18 -10.88
CA THR A 156 5.94 4.74 -9.65
C THR A 156 4.42 4.67 -9.82
N LYS A 157 3.86 3.51 -9.50
CA LYS A 157 2.43 3.22 -9.53
C LYS A 157 1.83 3.31 -8.13
N TYR A 158 0.51 3.41 -8.07
CA TYR A 158 -0.18 3.63 -6.80
C TYR A 158 -1.17 2.53 -6.48
N ILE A 159 -1.26 2.22 -5.19
CA ILE A 159 -2.09 1.15 -4.66
C ILE A 159 -3.15 1.73 -3.72
N LEU A 160 -4.40 1.31 -3.89
CA LEU A 160 -5.42 1.50 -2.88
C LEU A 160 -5.48 0.23 -2.02
N HIS A 161 -5.14 0.34 -0.73
CA HIS A 161 -5.27 -0.76 0.22
C HIS A 161 -6.66 -0.72 0.86
N GLN A 162 -7.55 -1.63 0.42
CA GLN A 162 -8.88 -1.81 0.99
C GLN A 162 -8.77 -2.64 2.27
N THR A 163 -8.95 -1.99 3.41
CA THR A 163 -8.91 -2.58 4.75
C THR A 163 -10.19 -3.36 5.08
N TRP A 164 -10.29 -3.93 6.28
CA TRP A 164 -11.37 -4.84 6.69
C TRP A 164 -12.35 -4.22 7.69
N ALA A 165 -13.55 -4.81 7.74
CA ALA A 165 -14.53 -4.53 8.78
C ALA A 165 -14.14 -5.17 10.11
N TYR A 166 -14.54 -4.54 11.20
CA TYR A 166 -14.32 -5.04 12.56
C TYR A 166 -15.07 -6.35 12.84
N GLN A 167 -14.68 -7.04 13.91
CA GLN A 167 -15.41 -8.19 14.44
C GLN A 167 -16.83 -7.77 14.87
N HIS A 168 -17.80 -8.68 14.78
CA HIS A 168 -19.23 -8.40 15.02
C HIS A 168 -19.50 -7.88 16.45
N ASP A 169 -18.70 -8.30 17.42
CA ASP A 169 -18.78 -7.93 18.83
C ASP A 169 -17.75 -6.87 19.25
N SER A 170 -17.09 -6.22 18.28
CA SER A 170 -16.08 -5.19 18.57
C SER A 170 -16.62 -4.06 19.46
N ASP A 171 -15.82 -3.69 20.46
CA ASP A 171 -16.07 -2.56 21.36
C ASP A 171 -15.42 -1.25 20.89
N HIS A 172 -14.70 -1.29 19.76
CA HIS A 172 -14.02 -0.12 19.21
C HIS A 172 -15.04 0.99 18.92
N SER A 173 -14.83 2.18 19.48
CA SER A 173 -15.79 3.30 19.41
C SER A 173 -16.13 3.70 17.97
N GLY A 174 -15.17 3.61 17.06
CA GLY A 174 -15.35 3.83 15.62
C GLY A 174 -16.39 2.92 14.96
N PHE A 175 -16.71 1.77 15.55
CA PHE A 175 -17.71 0.85 15.00
C PHE A 175 -19.13 1.41 15.04
N SER A 176 -19.39 2.34 15.97
CA SER A 176 -20.67 3.05 16.07
C SER A 176 -21.04 3.82 14.80
N LEU A 177 -20.04 4.25 14.00
CA LEU A 177 -20.25 4.90 12.70
C LEU A 177 -20.91 3.99 11.67
N TYR A 178 -20.97 2.68 11.94
CA TYR A 178 -21.57 1.65 11.11
C TYR A 178 -22.71 0.92 11.85
N GLY A 179 -23.25 1.50 12.92
CA GLY A 179 -24.30 0.87 13.73
C GLY A 179 -23.83 -0.35 14.52
N ARG A 180 -22.50 -0.51 14.69
CA ARG A 180 -21.87 -1.72 15.26
C ARG A 180 -22.26 -3.00 14.51
N ASP A 181 -22.38 -2.87 13.18
CA ASP A 181 -22.73 -3.97 12.29
C ASP A 181 -21.57 -4.25 11.32
N GLN A 182 -21.04 -5.47 11.36
CA GLN A 182 -19.88 -5.86 10.55
C GLN A 182 -20.21 -5.83 9.06
N THR A 183 -21.40 -6.27 8.66
CA THR A 183 -21.83 -6.32 7.27
C THR A 183 -22.00 -4.89 6.72
N ALA A 184 -22.61 -3.99 7.49
CA ALA A 184 -22.75 -2.58 7.14
C ALA A 184 -21.38 -1.91 6.99
N MET A 185 -20.44 -2.18 7.91
CA MET A 185 -19.07 -1.67 7.81
C MET A 185 -18.36 -2.21 6.56
N TYR A 186 -18.44 -3.52 6.30
CA TYR A 186 -17.86 -4.13 5.11
C TYR A 186 -18.42 -3.52 3.82
N HIS A 187 -19.74 -3.42 3.69
CA HIS A 187 -20.39 -2.82 2.53
C HIS A 187 -19.98 -1.36 2.32
N ALA A 188 -19.89 -0.58 3.40
CA ALA A 188 -19.43 0.80 3.34
C ALA A 188 -17.97 0.90 2.87
N ILE A 189 -17.09 0.00 3.34
CA ILE A 189 -15.68 -0.06 2.92
C ILE A 189 -15.58 -0.42 1.44
N VAL A 190 -16.23 -1.50 0.97
CA VAL A 190 -16.10 -1.91 -0.44
C VAL A 190 -16.68 -0.87 -1.38
N SER A 191 -17.85 -0.30 -1.07
CA SER A 191 -18.46 0.75 -1.89
C SER A 191 -17.60 2.02 -1.91
N THR A 192 -16.99 2.39 -0.78
CA THR A 192 -16.05 3.51 -0.72
C THR A 192 -14.81 3.22 -1.54
N SER A 193 -14.21 2.04 -1.38
CA SER A 193 -13.00 1.66 -2.13
C SER A 193 -13.24 1.58 -3.63
N GLU A 194 -14.39 1.09 -4.08
CA GLU A 194 -14.75 1.03 -5.50
C GLU A 194 -14.86 2.43 -6.10
N LYS A 195 -15.58 3.34 -5.41
CA LYS A 195 -15.68 4.74 -5.83
C LYS A 195 -14.31 5.41 -5.86
N VAL A 196 -13.53 5.28 -4.79
CA VAL A 196 -12.18 5.86 -4.69
C VAL A 196 -11.25 5.33 -5.76
N TYR A 197 -11.29 4.02 -6.04
CA TYR A 197 -10.51 3.40 -7.10
C TYR A 197 -10.90 3.93 -8.50
N SER A 198 -12.19 4.21 -8.73
CA SER A 198 -12.68 4.66 -10.04
C SER A 198 -12.23 6.06 -10.45
N TRP A 199 -12.01 6.98 -9.49
CA TRP A 199 -11.55 8.34 -9.77
C TRP A 199 -10.09 8.56 -9.39
N GLY A 200 -9.53 7.74 -8.51
CA GLY A 200 -8.13 7.82 -8.12
C GLY A 200 -7.22 7.20 -9.18
N ASN A 201 -5.99 7.71 -9.30
CA ASN A 201 -5.00 7.17 -10.21
C ASN A 201 -4.28 5.96 -9.59
N PHE A 202 -5.02 4.87 -9.40
CA PHE A 202 -4.53 3.62 -8.82
C PHE A 202 -4.35 2.55 -9.89
N SER A 203 -3.20 1.88 -9.86
CA SER A 203 -2.90 0.76 -10.75
C SER A 203 -3.32 -0.59 -10.15
N ILE A 204 -3.43 -0.66 -8.82
CA ILE A 204 -3.77 -1.89 -8.09
C ILE A 204 -4.72 -1.55 -6.93
N LEU A 205 -5.80 -2.31 -6.82
CA LEU A 205 -6.58 -2.44 -5.60
C LEU A 205 -6.09 -3.68 -4.86
N VAL A 206 -5.78 -3.56 -3.58
CA VAL A 206 -5.47 -4.72 -2.71
C VAL A 206 -6.66 -4.97 -1.79
N PRO A 207 -7.53 -5.96 -2.09
CA PRO A 207 -8.83 -6.17 -1.44
C PRO A 207 -8.75 -7.01 -0.15
N VAL A 208 -7.94 -6.60 0.84
CA VAL A 208 -7.80 -7.35 2.10
C VAL A 208 -9.13 -7.43 2.84
N GLY A 209 -9.93 -6.38 2.82
CA GLY A 209 -11.27 -6.36 3.43
C GLY A 209 -12.15 -7.49 2.96
N THR A 210 -12.26 -7.66 1.65
CA THR A 210 -13.01 -8.78 1.07
C THR A 210 -12.38 -10.14 1.39
N ALA A 211 -11.06 -10.26 1.45
CA ALA A 211 -10.43 -11.54 1.81
C ALA A 211 -10.74 -11.95 3.26
N ILE A 212 -10.71 -11.01 4.20
CA ILE A 212 -11.12 -11.29 5.58
C ILE A 212 -12.61 -11.66 5.64
N GLN A 213 -13.47 -10.97 4.89
CA GLN A 213 -14.89 -11.29 4.85
C GLN A 213 -15.18 -12.66 4.19
N ASN A 214 -14.41 -13.05 3.16
CA ASN A 214 -14.45 -14.41 2.61
C ASN A 214 -14.07 -15.44 3.67
N ALA A 215 -12.96 -15.20 4.39
CA ALA A 215 -12.45 -16.12 5.39
C ALA A 215 -13.43 -16.34 6.55
N ARG A 216 -14.17 -15.30 6.95
CA ARG A 216 -15.27 -15.35 7.95
C ARG A 216 -16.40 -16.31 7.58
N THR A 217 -16.54 -16.68 6.31
CA THR A 217 -17.54 -17.68 5.86
C THR A 217 -17.10 -19.13 6.08
N SER A 218 -15.85 -19.35 6.48
CA SER A 218 -15.36 -20.68 6.88
C SER A 218 -15.80 -21.04 8.31
N TYR A 219 -15.53 -22.28 8.72
CA TYR A 219 -15.77 -22.79 10.06
C TYR A 219 -14.96 -22.03 11.14
N ILE A 220 -13.96 -21.24 10.77
CA ILE A 220 -13.25 -20.35 11.71
C ILE A 220 -14.20 -19.27 12.23
N GLY A 221 -15.23 -18.88 11.45
CA GLY A 221 -16.16 -17.85 11.83
C GLY A 221 -15.49 -16.50 12.02
N ASP A 222 -15.96 -15.71 12.98
CA ASP A 222 -15.52 -14.33 13.16
C ASP A 222 -14.37 -14.17 14.17
N HIS A 223 -13.27 -14.90 13.95
CA HIS A 223 -12.09 -14.90 14.82
C HIS A 223 -10.81 -14.39 14.14
N PHE A 224 -10.97 -13.59 13.08
CA PHE A 224 -9.84 -13.06 12.29
C PHE A 224 -9.19 -11.81 12.89
N THR A 225 -9.65 -11.34 14.04
CA THR A 225 -9.08 -10.19 14.75
C THR A 225 -8.56 -10.59 16.13
N ARG A 226 -7.55 -9.88 16.64
CA ARG A 226 -6.97 -10.13 17.97
C ARG A 226 -7.61 -9.31 19.09
N ASP A 227 -8.25 -8.20 18.73
CA ASP A 227 -8.79 -7.20 19.64
C ASP A 227 -10.09 -6.57 19.11
N GLY A 228 -10.78 -7.28 18.22
CA GLY A 228 -12.02 -6.82 17.59
C GLY A 228 -11.80 -6.01 16.31
N TYR A 229 -10.57 -5.58 15.98
CA TYR A 229 -10.34 -4.78 14.77
C TYR A 229 -8.98 -4.98 14.09
N HIS A 230 -7.89 -5.20 14.82
CA HIS A 230 -6.62 -5.57 14.21
C HIS A 230 -6.56 -7.07 13.95
N LEU A 231 -5.83 -7.49 12.91
CA LEU A 231 -5.81 -8.89 12.50
C LEU A 231 -5.20 -9.80 13.58
N ASN A 232 -5.74 -11.01 13.65
CA ASN A 232 -5.10 -12.13 14.31
C ASN A 232 -3.65 -12.25 13.81
N LEU A 233 -2.69 -12.36 14.75
CA LEU A 233 -1.25 -12.30 14.43
C LEU A 233 -0.77 -13.45 13.54
N ASN A 234 -1.51 -14.55 13.48
CA ASN A 234 -1.19 -15.75 12.72
C ASN A 234 -1.93 -15.71 11.37
N TYR A 235 -3.09 -16.38 11.28
CA TYR A 235 -3.80 -16.54 10.01
C TYR A 235 -4.45 -15.25 9.48
N GLY A 236 -4.81 -14.31 10.34
CA GLY A 236 -5.37 -13.01 9.92
C GLY A 236 -4.36 -12.22 9.08
N ARG A 237 -3.17 -11.96 9.65
CA ARG A 237 -2.06 -11.33 8.94
C ARG A 237 -1.61 -12.13 7.72
N PHE A 238 -1.65 -13.46 7.78
CA PHE A 238 -1.30 -14.30 6.64
C PHE A 238 -2.27 -14.13 5.45
N ILE A 239 -3.57 -13.96 5.70
CA ILE A 239 -4.56 -13.63 4.64
C ILE A 239 -4.19 -12.31 3.96
N ALA A 240 -3.94 -11.27 4.75
CA ALA A 240 -3.59 -9.96 4.21
C ALA A 240 -2.34 -10.03 3.33
N ALA A 241 -1.27 -10.69 3.80
CA ALA A 241 -0.06 -10.90 3.02
C ALA A 241 -0.30 -11.71 1.73
N CYS A 242 -1.18 -12.72 1.76
CA CYS A 242 -1.55 -13.49 0.56
C CYS A 242 -2.24 -12.61 -0.50
N VAL A 243 -3.13 -11.70 -0.10
CA VAL A 243 -3.79 -10.77 -1.02
C VAL A 243 -2.78 -9.79 -1.61
N TRP A 244 -1.89 -9.24 -0.78
CA TRP A 244 -0.82 -8.35 -1.24
C TRP A 244 0.09 -9.06 -2.23
N TYR A 245 0.54 -10.28 -1.93
CA TYR A 245 1.35 -11.10 -2.83
C TYR A 245 0.67 -11.29 -4.20
N GLU A 246 -0.56 -11.79 -4.22
CA GLU A 246 -1.25 -12.08 -5.49
C GLU A 246 -1.57 -10.81 -6.27
N SER A 247 -1.87 -9.70 -5.59
CA SER A 247 -2.13 -8.42 -6.24
C SER A 247 -0.88 -7.81 -6.87
N LEU A 248 0.29 -7.96 -6.23
CA LEU A 248 1.56 -7.42 -6.71
C LEU A 248 2.18 -8.26 -7.83
N PHE A 249 2.18 -9.58 -7.66
CA PHE A 249 2.88 -10.50 -8.56
C PHE A 249 1.99 -11.13 -9.63
N HIS A 250 0.67 -10.95 -9.53
CA HIS A 250 -0.32 -11.59 -10.41
C HIS A 250 -0.17 -13.12 -10.48
N GLU A 251 0.36 -13.73 -9.41
CA GLU A 251 0.54 -15.17 -9.27
C GLU A 251 -0.48 -15.74 -8.29
N ASN A 252 -1.14 -16.85 -8.66
CA ASN A 252 -2.12 -17.50 -7.80
C ASN A 252 -1.47 -17.99 -6.48
N VAL A 253 -1.82 -17.34 -5.38
CA VAL A 253 -1.23 -17.58 -4.05
C VAL A 253 -1.53 -18.99 -3.52
N GLN A 254 -2.58 -19.65 -4.01
CA GLN A 254 -2.91 -21.03 -3.63
C GLN A 254 -1.83 -22.04 -4.06
N THR A 255 -1.01 -21.67 -5.05
CA THR A 255 0.12 -22.47 -5.54
C THR A 255 1.45 -22.15 -4.85
N ASN A 256 1.47 -21.11 -4.02
CA ASN A 256 2.65 -20.75 -3.23
C ASN A 256 2.87 -21.79 -2.13
N ALA A 257 4.09 -22.34 -2.01
CA ALA A 257 4.42 -23.40 -1.07
C ALA A 257 4.65 -22.90 0.37
N TYR A 258 4.89 -21.59 0.56
CA TYR A 258 5.13 -21.03 1.89
C TYR A 258 3.89 -21.15 2.78
N VAL A 259 4.10 -21.65 3.99
CA VAL A 259 3.12 -21.72 5.07
C VAL A 259 3.84 -21.32 6.36
N PRO A 260 3.39 -20.28 7.08
CA PRO A 260 3.95 -19.90 8.36
C PRO A 260 3.85 -21.04 9.38
N LEU A 261 4.88 -21.21 10.21
CA LEU A 261 4.88 -22.24 11.27
C LEU A 261 3.79 -22.02 12.34
N SER A 262 3.25 -20.79 12.43
CA SER A 262 2.23 -20.40 13.41
C SER A 262 0.81 -20.78 13.02
N ILE A 263 0.59 -21.40 11.85
CA ILE A 263 -0.73 -21.82 11.38
C ILE A 263 -0.71 -23.28 10.91
N SER A 264 -1.86 -23.93 11.02
CA SER A 264 -2.09 -25.26 10.46
C SER A 264 -2.17 -25.24 8.94
N TYR A 265 -2.01 -26.43 8.33
CA TYR A 265 -2.20 -26.60 6.90
C TYR A 265 -3.59 -26.14 6.45
N VAL A 266 -4.65 -26.48 7.19
CA VAL A 266 -6.02 -26.12 6.80
C VAL A 266 -6.27 -24.61 6.89
N GLU A 267 -5.80 -23.95 7.96
CA GLU A 267 -5.84 -22.47 8.05
C GLU A 267 -5.10 -21.82 6.88
N SER A 268 -3.95 -22.38 6.46
CA SER A 268 -3.22 -21.87 5.30
C SER A 268 -4.03 -22.00 4.00
N LYS A 269 -4.82 -23.08 3.83
CA LYS A 269 -5.66 -23.29 2.66
C LYS A 269 -6.85 -22.34 2.65
N ILE A 270 -7.51 -22.16 3.79
CA ILE A 270 -8.56 -21.14 3.97
C ILE A 270 -8.00 -19.76 3.62
N ALA A 271 -6.83 -19.41 4.16
CA ALA A 271 -6.24 -18.10 3.96
C ALA A 271 -5.95 -17.81 2.48
N LYS A 272 -5.31 -18.76 1.79
CA LYS A 272 -4.97 -18.62 0.38
C LYS A 272 -6.20 -18.62 -0.53
N GLU A 273 -7.21 -19.44 -0.24
CA GLU A 273 -8.46 -19.46 -1.02
C GLU A 273 -9.26 -18.16 -0.82
N ALA A 274 -9.37 -17.67 0.41
CA ALA A 274 -10.00 -16.39 0.73
C ALA A 274 -9.35 -15.23 -0.02
N ALA A 275 -8.01 -15.19 0.00
CA ALA A 275 -7.23 -14.17 -0.69
C ALA A 275 -7.40 -14.23 -2.21
N HIS A 276 -7.24 -15.41 -2.81
CA HIS A 276 -7.41 -15.60 -4.26
C HIS A 276 -8.79 -15.16 -4.75
N LEU A 277 -9.84 -15.55 -4.04
CA LEU A 277 -11.22 -15.17 -4.39
C LEU A 277 -11.47 -13.68 -4.22
N ALA A 278 -10.84 -13.02 -3.24
CA ALA A 278 -10.93 -11.58 -3.07
C ALA A 278 -10.23 -10.83 -4.20
N VAL A 279 -9.05 -11.27 -4.66
CA VAL A 279 -8.38 -10.66 -5.82
C VAL A 279 -9.25 -10.77 -7.08
N LYS A 280 -9.93 -11.91 -7.27
CA LYS A 280 -10.86 -12.11 -8.40
C LYS A 280 -12.18 -11.34 -8.27
N SER A 281 -12.65 -11.11 -7.05
CA SER A 281 -13.97 -10.53 -6.76
C SER A 281 -13.86 -9.48 -5.63
N PRO A 282 -13.18 -8.34 -5.86
CA PRO A 282 -12.71 -7.45 -4.79
C PRO A 282 -13.79 -6.71 -4.00
N TYR A 283 -15.03 -6.68 -4.50
CA TYR A 283 -16.14 -5.91 -3.93
C TYR A 283 -17.29 -6.77 -3.43
N ARG A 284 -17.15 -8.10 -3.37
CA ARG A 284 -18.21 -8.99 -2.87
C ARG A 284 -17.64 -10.18 -2.14
N VAL A 285 -18.36 -10.63 -1.13
CA VAL A 285 -18.04 -11.87 -0.42
C VAL A 285 -18.22 -13.06 -1.35
N THR A 286 -17.24 -13.96 -1.35
CA THR A 286 -17.32 -15.29 -1.96
C THR A 286 -17.23 -16.33 -0.85
N THR A 287 -18.29 -17.11 -0.68
CA THR A 287 -18.37 -18.14 0.36
C THR A 287 -17.35 -19.26 0.12
N LEU A 288 -16.62 -19.60 1.17
CA LEU A 288 -15.66 -20.71 1.19
C LEU A 288 -16.39 -22.03 1.47
N SER A 289 -17.19 -22.51 0.52
CA SER A 289 -18.08 -23.68 0.70
C SER A 289 -17.37 -24.97 1.12
N ARG A 290 -16.11 -25.16 0.75
CA ARG A 290 -15.28 -26.30 1.19
C ARG A 290 -14.96 -26.29 2.68
N TYR A 291 -15.04 -25.11 3.29
CA TYR A 291 -14.67 -24.85 4.67
C TYR A 291 -15.86 -24.35 5.49
N SER A 292 -17.07 -24.29 4.93
CA SER A 292 -18.26 -23.93 5.69
C SER A 292 -18.77 -25.12 6.50
N ILE A 293 -19.31 -24.86 7.69
CA ILE A 293 -20.10 -25.85 8.42
C ILE A 293 -21.41 -26.04 7.64
N TRP A 294 -21.74 -27.27 7.26
CA TRP A 294 -23.03 -27.57 6.63
C TRP A 294 -24.15 -27.16 7.59
N SER A 295 -24.89 -26.10 7.26
CA SER A 295 -26.20 -25.86 7.87
C SER A 295 -27.17 -26.85 7.23
N TYR A 296 -27.50 -27.91 7.96
CA TYR A 296 -28.65 -28.77 7.68
C TYR A 296 -29.95 -27.99 7.86
#